data_AF-A0A939CCM6-F1
#
_entry.id   AF-A0A939CCM6-F1
#
_cell.length_a   1.000
_cell.length_b   1.000
_cell.length_c   1.000
_cell.angle_alpha   90.00
_cell.angle_beta   90.00
_cell.angle_gamma   90.00
#
_symmetry.space_group_name_H-M   'P 1'
#
loop_
_entity.id
_entity.type
_entity.pdbx_description
1 polymer ?
#
loop_
_entity_poly.entity_id
_entity_poly.type
_entity_poly.pdbx_seq_one_letter_code
_entity_poly.pdbx_strand_id
1 'polypeptide(L)'
;MEQSNSKLFSLLETAVMGPLGKVAQFKIVRAIMAAGMASIPFTIVGSMFLVINVLPQTFTFLEDFFNNTFFRVSDLYMLANSTTMGLLALYFCIVLGYEYTKIYAEEEELDLAPMSGALLSMFAFFMSIPQLMIVDGSMSRITDQENTIINGWAIGGDG
;
A
#
# COMPACT_ATOMS: atom_id res chain seq x y z
N MET A 1 22.34 29.32 -30.30
CA MET A 1 21.13 28.72 -29.71
C MET A 1 21.43 27.83 -28.48
N GLU A 2 22.68 27.74 -27.99
CA GLU A 2 23.05 26.92 -26.80
C GLU A 2 22.91 27.64 -25.44
N GLN A 3 22.98 28.98 -25.39
CA GLN A 3 22.90 29.71 -24.11
C GLN A 3 21.50 29.74 -23.46
N SER A 4 20.43 29.58 -24.25
CA SER A 4 19.05 29.56 -23.71
C SER A 4 18.79 28.27 -22.92
N ASN A 5 19.29 27.13 -23.43
CA ASN A 5 19.20 25.85 -22.73
C ASN A 5 19.97 25.90 -21.40
N SER A 6 21.18 26.46 -21.35
CA SER A 6 21.95 26.57 -20.10
C SER A 6 21.24 27.36 -19.00
N LYS A 7 20.52 28.45 -19.34
CA LYS A 7 19.76 29.26 -18.37
C LYS A 7 18.45 28.60 -17.94
N LEU A 8 17.78 27.90 -18.85
CA LEU A 8 16.58 27.10 -18.53
C LEU A 8 16.94 25.90 -17.66
N PHE A 9 18.00 25.17 -17.99
CA PHE A 9 18.52 24.07 -17.18
C PHE A 9 19.01 24.55 -15.81
N SER A 10 19.70 25.69 -15.71
CA SER A 10 20.14 26.21 -14.41
C SER A 10 18.97 26.73 -13.55
N LEU A 11 17.94 27.31 -14.16
CA LEU A 11 16.70 27.65 -13.46
C LEU A 11 15.95 26.40 -13.01
N LEU A 12 15.89 25.36 -13.83
CA LEU A 12 15.23 24.10 -13.48
C LEU A 12 16.00 23.36 -12.37
N GLU A 13 17.32 23.33 -12.44
CA GLU A 13 18.19 22.77 -11.41
C GLU A 13 18.05 23.53 -10.08
N THR A 14 18.13 24.86 -10.12
CA THR A 14 18.06 25.67 -8.89
C THR A 14 16.65 25.70 -8.30
N ALA A 15 15.61 25.81 -9.15
CA ALA A 15 14.22 25.93 -8.69
C ALA A 15 13.55 24.58 -8.41
N VAL A 16 14.01 23.47 -9.00
CA VAL A 16 13.36 22.16 -8.87
C VAL A 16 14.29 21.16 -8.18
N MET A 17 15.55 20.99 -8.61
CA MET A 17 16.44 19.99 -7.98
C MET A 17 16.83 20.37 -6.54
N GLY A 18 17.08 21.66 -6.26
CA GLY A 18 17.37 22.14 -4.91
C GLY A 18 16.23 21.87 -3.91
N PRO A 19 14.98 22.31 -4.17
CA PRO A 19 13.85 22.05 -3.29
C PRO A 19 13.47 20.57 -3.20
N LEU A 20 13.50 19.80 -4.29
CA LEU A 20 13.21 18.37 -4.27
C LEU A 20 14.23 17.60 -3.43
N GLY A 21 15.52 17.98 -3.51
CA GLY A 21 16.56 17.41 -2.67
C GLY A 21 16.27 17.59 -1.18
N LYS A 22 15.82 18.78 -0.76
CA LYS A 22 15.43 19.02 0.64
C LYS A 22 14.22 18.21 1.07
N VAL A 23 13.21 18.09 0.21
CA VAL A 23 12.00 17.31 0.50
C VAL A 23 12.32 15.81 0.61
N ALA A 24 13.16 15.29 -0.28
CA ALA A 24 13.58 13.89 -0.26
C ALA A 24 14.40 13.51 0.98
N GLN A 25 15.03 14.49 1.64
CA GLN A 25 15.80 14.28 2.86
C GLN A 25 14.93 14.23 4.13
N PHE A 26 13.65 14.62 4.05
CA PHE A 26 12.77 14.50 5.23
C PHE A 26 12.62 13.03 5.64
N LYS A 27 12.78 12.77 6.94
CA LYS A 27 12.68 11.43 7.55
C LYS A 27 11.40 10.69 7.14
N ILE A 28 10.27 11.40 7.14
CA ILE A 28 8.97 10.85 6.72
C ILE A 28 8.94 10.46 5.24
N VAL A 29 9.51 11.29 4.36
CA VAL A 29 9.54 11.02 2.92
C VAL A 29 10.45 9.82 2.65
N ARG A 30 11.58 9.71 3.34
CA ARG A 30 12.46 8.54 3.28
C ARG A 30 11.78 7.26 3.75
N ALA A 31 11.05 7.32 4.86
CA ALA A 31 10.30 6.17 5.37
C ALA A 31 9.21 5.73 4.37
N ILE A 32 8.49 6.67 3.75
CA ILE A 32 7.50 6.39 2.69
C ILE A 32 8.16 5.76 1.46
N MET A 33 9.32 6.26 1.03
CA MET A 33 10.07 5.68 -0.09
C MET A 33 10.52 4.24 0.23
N ALA A 34 11.04 4.00 1.43
CA ALA A 34 11.45 2.67 1.86
C ALA A 34 10.26 1.69 1.94
N ALA A 35 9.14 2.12 2.52
CA ALA A 35 7.88 1.35 2.54
C ALA A 35 7.36 1.05 1.13
N GLY A 36 7.43 2.04 0.22
CA GLY A 36 7.10 1.88 -1.19
C GLY A 36 7.94 0.79 -1.84
N MET A 37 9.28 0.85 -1.70
CA MET A 37 10.17 -0.17 -2.26
C MET A 37 9.89 -1.57 -1.69
N ALA A 38 9.59 -1.68 -0.40
CA ALA A 38 9.24 -2.95 0.23
C ALA A 38 7.90 -3.53 -0.25
N SER A 39 6.98 -2.70 -0.75
CA SER A 39 5.67 -3.14 -1.27
C SER A 39 5.70 -3.65 -2.72
N ILE A 40 6.77 -3.36 -3.46
CA ILE A 40 6.91 -3.75 -4.88
C ILE A 40 6.86 -5.28 -5.09
N PRO A 41 7.60 -6.11 -4.32
CA PRO A 41 7.57 -7.55 -4.54
C PRO A 41 6.18 -8.16 -4.33
N PHE A 42 5.42 -7.65 -3.36
CA PHE A 42 4.05 -8.12 -3.11
C PHE A 42 3.13 -7.81 -4.28
N THR A 43 3.13 -6.57 -4.78
CA THR A 43 2.30 -6.18 -5.94
C THR A 43 2.67 -6.94 -7.21
N ILE A 44 3.95 -7.24 -7.43
CA ILE A 44 4.40 -8.09 -8.53
C ILE A 44 3.79 -9.50 -8.39
N VAL A 45 3.92 -10.13 -7.22
CA VAL A 45 3.38 -11.48 -7.02
C VAL A 45 1.86 -11.52 -7.19
N GLY A 46 1.11 -10.58 -6.59
CA GLY A 46 -0.34 -10.51 -6.76
C GLY A 46 -0.77 -10.33 -8.22
N SER A 47 -0.11 -9.41 -8.94
CA SER A 47 -0.41 -9.14 -10.35
C SER A 47 -0.08 -10.33 -11.27
N MET A 48 0.90 -11.18 -10.95
CA MET A 48 1.18 -12.40 -11.73
C MET A 48 -0.02 -13.36 -11.74
N PHE A 49 -0.71 -13.52 -10.61
CA PHE A 49 -1.91 -14.36 -10.53
C PHE A 49 -3.05 -13.79 -11.39
N LEU A 50 -3.22 -12.46 -11.39
CA LEU A 50 -4.16 -11.78 -12.27
C LEU A 50 -3.81 -11.99 -13.74
N VAL A 51 -2.54 -11.83 -14.11
CA VAL A 51 -2.08 -12.03 -15.49
C VAL A 51 -2.43 -13.44 -15.94
N ILE A 52 -2.12 -14.46 -15.13
CA ILE A 52 -2.45 -15.87 -15.45
C ILE A 52 -3.95 -16.06 -15.68
N ASN A 53 -4.81 -15.37 -14.92
CA ASN A 53 -6.26 -15.46 -15.07
C ASN A 53 -6.77 -14.81 -16.38
N VAL A 54 -6.15 -13.70 -16.80
CA VAL A 54 -6.57 -12.93 -17.99
C VAL A 54 -5.90 -13.42 -19.28
N LEU A 55 -4.84 -14.25 -19.21
CA LEU A 55 -4.13 -14.82 -20.36
C LEU A 55 -5.06 -15.41 -21.45
N PRO A 56 -6.10 -16.21 -21.12
CA PRO A 56 -6.99 -16.79 -22.13
C PRO A 56 -7.83 -15.76 -22.88
N GLN A 57 -8.14 -14.62 -22.24
CA GLN A 57 -8.87 -13.51 -22.87
C GLN A 57 -8.01 -12.79 -23.91
N THR A 58 -6.68 -12.77 -23.70
CA THR A 58 -5.73 -12.13 -24.63
C THR A 58 -5.30 -13.08 -25.74
N PHE A 59 -5.15 -14.37 -25.42
CA PHE A 59 -4.75 -15.42 -26.35
C PHE A 59 -5.84 -16.49 -26.44
N THR A 60 -6.82 -16.27 -27.31
CA THR A 60 -8.02 -17.11 -27.48
C THR A 60 -7.72 -18.57 -27.81
N PHE A 61 -6.54 -18.89 -28.34
CA PHE A 61 -6.14 -20.28 -28.61
C PHE A 61 -5.85 -21.11 -27.33
N LEU A 62 -5.66 -20.47 -26.17
CA LEU A 62 -5.48 -21.16 -24.87
C LEU A 62 -6.79 -21.34 -24.10
N GLU A 63 -7.92 -20.82 -24.60
CA GLU A 63 -9.19 -20.76 -23.88
C GLU A 63 -9.69 -22.16 -23.46
N ASP A 64 -9.72 -23.10 -24.40
CA ASP A 64 -10.16 -24.48 -24.12
C ASP A 64 -9.24 -25.21 -23.11
N PHE A 65 -7.95 -24.89 -23.10
CA PHE A 65 -7.00 -25.49 -22.15
C PHE A 65 -7.18 -24.94 -20.74
N PHE A 66 -7.38 -23.63 -20.60
CA PHE A 66 -7.60 -22.98 -19.32
C PHE A 66 -8.98 -23.31 -18.72
N ASN A 67 -10.04 -23.37 -19.54
CA ASN A 67 -11.38 -23.79 -19.11
C ASN A 67 -11.40 -25.21 -18.53
N ASN A 68 -10.60 -26.11 -19.10
CA ASN A 68 -10.54 -27.50 -18.63
C ASN A 68 -9.56 -27.75 -17.48
N THR A 69 -8.66 -26.81 -17.19
CA THR A 69 -7.57 -26.98 -16.21
C THR A 69 -7.55 -25.88 -15.14
N PHE A 70 -7.15 -24.66 -15.51
CA PHE A 70 -6.84 -23.59 -14.57
C PHE A 70 -8.09 -22.90 -14.01
N PHE A 71 -9.14 -22.68 -14.80
CA PHE A 71 -10.35 -22.03 -14.30
C PHE A 71 -11.14 -22.87 -13.29
N ARG A 72 -10.87 -24.18 -13.18
CA ARG A 72 -11.44 -25.01 -12.11
C ARG A 72 -10.91 -24.67 -10.72
N VAL A 73 -9.74 -24.03 -10.65
CA VAL A 73 -9.07 -23.61 -9.42
C VAL A 73 -8.85 -22.10 -9.37
N SER A 74 -9.51 -21.34 -10.25
CA SER A 74 -9.32 -19.88 -10.34
C SER A 74 -9.56 -19.17 -9.03
N ASP A 75 -10.60 -19.57 -8.30
CA ASP A 75 -10.96 -18.93 -7.05
C ASP A 75 -9.86 -19.10 -5.99
N LEU A 76 -9.13 -20.22 -6.03
CA LEU A 76 -8.05 -20.51 -5.08
C LEU A 76 -6.77 -19.75 -5.39
N TYR A 77 -6.35 -19.64 -6.65
CA TYR A 77 -5.13 -18.90 -6.98
C TYR A 77 -5.37 -17.39 -7.11
N MET A 78 -6.60 -16.96 -7.43
CA MET A 78 -6.97 -15.53 -7.45
C MET A 78 -7.09 -14.94 -6.05
N LEU A 79 -7.27 -15.77 -5.01
CA LEU A 79 -7.15 -15.35 -3.62
C LEU A 79 -5.82 -14.63 -3.35
N ALA A 80 -4.72 -15.11 -3.94
CA ALA A 80 -3.42 -14.47 -3.79
C ALA A 80 -3.42 -13.05 -4.36
N ASN A 81 -4.10 -12.81 -5.49
CA ASN A 81 -4.24 -11.47 -6.05
C ASN A 81 -5.12 -10.57 -5.18
N SER A 82 -6.31 -11.04 -4.79
CA SER A 82 -7.24 -10.24 -4.01
C SER A 82 -6.70 -9.88 -2.62
N THR A 83 -6.09 -10.84 -1.92
CA THR A 83 -5.44 -10.61 -0.62
C THR A 83 -4.28 -9.62 -0.74
N THR A 84 -3.47 -9.71 -1.80
CA THR A 84 -2.34 -8.79 -2.01
C THR A 84 -2.83 -7.36 -2.24
N MET A 85 -3.90 -7.18 -3.00
CA MET A 85 -4.47 -5.86 -3.28
C MET A 85 -5.20 -5.28 -2.06
N GLY A 86 -5.96 -6.11 -1.33
CA GLY A 86 -6.71 -5.69 -0.13
C GLY A 86 -5.81 -5.33 1.05
N LEU A 87 -4.76 -6.10 1.30
CA LEU A 87 -3.86 -5.89 2.44
C LEU A 87 -2.69 -4.94 2.17
N LEU A 88 -2.60 -4.34 0.98
CA LEU A 88 -1.47 -3.50 0.59
C LEU A 88 -1.26 -2.33 1.56
N ALA A 89 -2.35 -1.68 1.99
CA ALA A 89 -2.29 -0.58 2.95
C ALA A 89 -1.73 -1.02 4.32
N LEU A 90 -2.08 -2.23 4.76
CA LEU A 90 -1.58 -2.80 6.01
C LEU A 90 -0.07 -3.07 5.92
N TYR A 91 0.39 -3.74 4.86
CA TYR A 91 1.83 -3.98 4.64
C TYR A 91 2.61 -2.67 4.59
N PHE A 92 2.09 -1.69 3.85
CA PHE A 92 2.69 -0.37 3.75
C PHE A 92 2.80 0.31 5.12
N CYS A 93 1.75 0.25 5.94
CA CYS A 93 1.71 0.86 7.27
C CYS A 93 2.72 0.23 8.24
N ILE A 94 2.86 -1.09 8.21
CA ILE A 94 3.81 -1.83 9.06
C ILE A 94 5.25 -1.43 8.68
N VAL A 95 5.58 -1.49 7.39
CA VAL A 95 6.94 -1.15 6.93
C VAL A 95 7.23 0.33 7.15
N LEU A 96 6.26 1.22 6.94
CA LEU A 96 6.41 2.64 7.21
C LEU A 96 6.72 2.89 8.69
N GLY A 97 5.99 2.26 9.61
CA GLY A 97 6.23 2.36 11.05
C GLY A 97 7.61 1.83 11.46
N TYR A 98 8.04 0.73 10.85
CA TYR A 98 9.37 0.15 11.03
C TYR A 98 10.48 1.10 10.57
N GLU A 99 10.44 1.53 9.30
CA GLU A 99 11.47 2.37 8.68
C GLU A 99 11.53 3.76 9.31
N TYR A 100 10.37 4.34 9.65
CA TYR A 100 10.31 5.63 10.32
C TYR A 100 10.97 5.55 11.71
N THR A 101 10.66 4.51 12.49
CA THR A 101 11.26 4.33 13.82
C THR A 101 12.76 4.05 13.73
N LYS A 102 13.19 3.26 12.74
CA LYS A 102 14.60 2.98 12.47
C LYS A 102 15.38 4.25 12.12
N ILE A 103 14.84 5.10 11.24
CA ILE A 103 15.46 6.39 10.87
C ILE A 103 15.65 7.27 12.10
N TYR A 104 14.66 7.32 13.01
CA TYR A 104 14.79 8.08 14.26
C TYR A 104 15.80 7.47 15.23
N ALA A 105 15.83 6.14 15.37
CA ALA A 105 16.80 5.45 16.20
C ALA A 105 18.25 5.74 15.75
N GLU A 106 18.50 5.72 14.43
CA GLU A 106 19.82 5.93 13.84
C GLU A 106 20.24 7.40 13.83
N GLU A 107 19.34 8.34 13.51
CA GLU A 107 19.70 9.76 13.35
C GLU A 107 19.64 10.58 14.64
N GLU A 108 18.85 10.15 15.63
CA GLU A 108 18.71 10.85 16.92
C GLU A 108 19.39 10.08 18.06
N GLU A 109 20.09 8.98 17.74
CA GLU A 109 20.78 8.11 18.70
C GLU A 109 19.86 7.66 19.87
N LEU A 110 18.59 7.42 19.57
CA LEU A 110 17.59 7.00 20.53
C LEU A 110 17.52 5.47 20.60
N ASP A 111 17.36 4.94 21.82
CA ASP A 111 17.11 3.51 22.06
C ASP A 111 15.65 3.15 21.72
N LEU A 112 15.34 3.13 20.43
CA LEU A 112 14.04 2.77 19.89
C LEU A 112 14.12 1.43 19.18
N ALA A 113 13.19 0.53 19.50
CA ALA A 113 13.03 -0.74 18.78
C ALA A 113 12.14 -0.55 17.54
N PRO A 114 12.65 -0.73 16.30
CA PRO A 114 11.85 -0.56 15.08
C PRO A 114 10.64 -1.49 15.01
N MET A 115 10.74 -2.67 15.60
CA MET A 115 9.61 -3.60 15.72
C MET A 115 8.45 -3.03 16.55
N SER A 116 8.75 -2.30 17.63
CA SER A 116 7.70 -1.64 18.43
C SER A 116 6.98 -0.57 17.61
N GLY A 117 7.72 0.16 16.77
CA GLY A 117 7.14 1.14 15.84
C GLY A 117 6.23 0.50 14.78
N ALA A 118 6.64 -0.63 14.23
CA ALA A 118 5.86 -1.40 13.26
C ALA A 118 4.54 -1.93 13.86
N LEU A 119 4.59 -2.44 15.09
CA LEU A 119 3.40 -2.92 15.80
C LEU A 119 2.47 -1.77 16.21
N LEU A 120 3.04 -0.62 16.60
CA LEU A 120 2.27 0.57 16.95
C LEU A 120 1.54 1.16 15.74
N SER A 121 2.19 1.22 14.57
CA SER A 121 1.56 1.67 13.33
C SER A 121 0.42 0.74 12.90
N MET A 122 0.64 -0.59 13.00
CA MET A 122 -0.41 -1.59 12.78
C MET A 122 -1.62 -1.40 13.72
N PHE A 123 -1.36 -1.18 15.02
CA PHE A 123 -2.42 -0.95 15.99
C PHE A 123 -3.20 0.33 15.69
N ALA A 124 -2.50 1.43 15.37
CA ALA A 124 -3.10 2.69 14.96
C ALA A 124 -3.94 2.52 13.68
N PHE A 125 -3.46 1.73 12.71
CA PHE A 125 -4.20 1.41 11.51
C PHE A 125 -5.52 0.71 11.85
N PHE A 126 -5.50 -0.35 12.67
CA PHE A 126 -6.73 -1.04 13.09
C PHE A 126 -7.71 -0.16 13.87
N MET A 127 -7.23 0.83 14.62
CA MET A 127 -8.13 1.80 15.28
C MET A 127 -8.82 2.74 14.29
N SER A 128 -8.25 2.94 13.10
CA SER A 128 -8.81 3.82 12.05
C SER A 128 -9.80 3.14 11.10
N ILE A 129 -9.88 1.80 11.12
CA ILE A 129 -10.78 1.03 10.24
C ILE A 129 -12.27 1.17 10.62
N PRO A 130 -12.68 1.08 11.91
CA PRO A 130 -14.10 1.04 12.25
C PRO A 130 -14.84 2.31 11.84
N GLN A 131 -15.97 2.13 11.17
CA GLN A 131 -16.84 3.24 10.78
C GLN A 131 -17.61 3.77 11.99
N LEU A 132 -17.52 5.08 12.20
CA LEU A 132 -18.14 5.79 13.32
C LEU A 132 -19.26 6.70 12.81
N MET A 133 -20.36 6.78 13.56
CA MET A 133 -21.47 7.70 13.31
C MET A 133 -21.77 8.48 14.59
N ILE A 134 -22.11 9.76 14.43
CA ILE A 134 -22.60 10.57 15.55
C ILE A 134 -24.11 10.38 15.62
N VAL A 135 -24.58 9.76 16.70
CA VAL A 135 -26.00 9.58 17.00
C VAL A 135 -26.27 10.24 18.35
N ASP A 136 -27.22 11.18 18.36
CA ASP A 136 -27.67 11.90 19.56
C ASP A 136 -26.54 12.55 20.38
N GLY A 137 -25.53 13.10 19.69
CA GLY A 137 -24.37 13.75 20.32
C GLY A 137 -23.32 12.79 20.88
N SER A 138 -23.47 11.48 20.69
CA SER A 138 -22.50 10.45 21.05
C SER A 138 -21.87 9.81 19.79
N MET A 139 -20.56 9.57 19.80
CA MET A 139 -19.91 8.77 18.76
C MET A 139 -20.18 7.30 19.03
N SER A 140 -20.94 6.65 18.14
CA SER A 140 -21.23 5.23 18.19
C SER A 140 -20.69 4.52 16.96
N ARG A 141 -20.49 3.21 17.06
CA ARG A 141 -20.06 2.35 15.96
C ARG A 141 -21.25 2.03 15.07
N ILE A 142 -21.08 2.13 13.76
CA ILE A 142 -22.14 1.80 12.80
C ILE A 142 -22.44 0.29 12.87
N THR A 143 -23.71 -0.08 12.91
CA THR A 143 -24.14 -1.47 12.69
C THR A 143 -25.22 -1.46 11.64
N ASP A 144 -24.92 -2.07 10.50
CA ASP A 144 -25.79 -2.16 9.33
C ASP A 144 -25.71 -3.58 8.76
N GLN A 145 -26.78 -4.34 8.93
CA GLN A 145 -26.83 -5.74 8.49
C GLN A 145 -27.00 -5.87 6.97
N GLU A 146 -27.52 -4.85 6.28
CA GLU A 146 -27.69 -4.88 4.81
C GLU A 146 -26.35 -4.70 4.11
N ASN A 147 -25.49 -3.82 4.66
CA ASN A 147 -24.13 -3.60 4.16
C ASN A 147 -23.07 -4.49 4.85
N THR A 148 -23.49 -5.48 5.64
CA THR A 148 -22.60 -6.40 6.39
C THR A 148 -21.59 -5.67 7.28
N ILE A 149 -21.99 -4.53 7.86
CA ILE A 149 -21.20 -3.75 8.81
C ILE A 149 -21.62 -4.15 10.23
N ILE A 150 -20.71 -4.76 10.98
CA ILE A 150 -20.95 -5.19 12.36
C ILE A 150 -19.97 -4.46 13.28
N ASN A 151 -20.47 -3.70 14.27
CA ASN A 151 -19.64 -2.94 15.20
C ASN A 151 -18.61 -1.99 14.52
N GLY A 152 -19.00 -1.40 13.39
CA GLY A 152 -18.18 -0.51 12.56
C GLY A 152 -17.27 -1.24 11.57
N TRP A 153 -17.19 -2.58 11.62
CA TRP A 153 -16.38 -3.38 10.71
C TRP A 153 -17.21 -3.83 9.51
N ALA A 154 -16.85 -3.39 8.32
CA ALA A 154 -17.38 -3.97 7.09
C ALA A 154 -16.76 -5.36 6.89
N ILE A 155 -17.60 -6.39 6.82
CA ILE A 155 -17.18 -7.78 6.65
C ILE A 155 -17.71 -8.24 5.30
N GLY A 156 -16.84 -8.55 4.33
CA GLY A 156 -17.31 -9.06 3.02
C GLY A 156 -16.55 -8.64 1.77
N GLY A 157 -15.21 -8.60 1.83
CA GLY A 157 -14.34 -8.45 0.65
C GLY A 157 -13.09 -9.31 0.85
N ASP A 158 -12.46 -9.76 -0.23
CA ASP A 158 -11.32 -10.70 -0.24
C ASP A 158 -9.99 -10.12 0.32
N GLY A 159 -10.05 -9.25 1.32
CA GLY A 159 -8.91 -8.58 1.95
C GLY A 159 -9.21 -7.16 2.37
#